data_AF-U2EFH3-F1
#
_entry.id   AF-U2EFH3-F1
#
_cell.length_a   1.000
_cell.length_b   1.000
_cell.length_c   1.000
_cell.angle_alpha   90.00
_cell.angle_beta   90.00
_cell.angle_gamma   90.00
#
_symmetry.space_group_name_H-M   'P 1'
#
loop_
_entity.id
_entity.type
_entity.pdbx_description
1 polymer ?
#
loop_
_entity_poly.entity_id
_entity_poly.type
_entity_poly.pdbx_seq_one_letter_code
_entity_poly.pdbx_strand_id
1 'polypeptide(L)'
;MNDLEQKFSVYNDYKQYIEENEKIIHFLRDNDSMLNTYVSPIIKSIGALKAYVDGEDRELNQEEINIVEFGFNYLFENLEQIKLYLKQFNGDLLALESKSYLINIIFELEEYKEEIEKDHELDQSEKEQDLKQINAILTYLESILTVENHKESELLNAYIQKFYDLKSKYKDVVVAAHAFEEYCAEFGI
;
A
#
# COMPACT_ATOMS: atom_id res chain seq x y z
N MET A 1 33.12 -10.80 -14.07
CA MET A 1 32.13 -11.09 -13.01
C MET A 1 31.25 -9.87 -12.92
N ASN A 2 30.53 -9.54 -14.01
CA ASN A 2 29.24 -10.05 -14.48
C ASN A 2 28.05 -9.46 -13.70
N ASP A 3 27.68 -8.23 -14.06
CA ASP A 3 26.32 -7.68 -13.87
C ASP A 3 25.23 -8.62 -14.44
N LEU A 4 25.63 -9.57 -15.30
CA LEU A 4 24.82 -10.68 -15.79
C LEU A 4 24.34 -11.66 -14.72
N GLU A 5 25.04 -11.79 -13.58
CA GLU A 5 24.59 -12.59 -12.43
C GLU A 5 23.66 -11.81 -11.49
N GLN A 6 23.63 -10.48 -11.60
CA GLN A 6 22.70 -9.61 -10.87
C GLN A 6 21.29 -9.59 -11.50
N LYS A 7 21.18 -10.06 -12.76
CA LYS A 7 19.93 -10.35 -13.47
C LYS A 7 19.38 -11.75 -13.14
N PHE A 8 19.34 -12.12 -11.87
CA PHE A 8 18.16 -12.88 -11.45
C PHE A 8 17.00 -11.90 -11.63
N SER A 9 16.16 -12.14 -12.64
CA SER A 9 15.14 -11.19 -13.10
C SER A 9 14.34 -10.65 -11.91
N VAL A 10 14.20 -9.33 -11.77
CA VAL A 10 13.32 -8.69 -10.77
C VAL A 10 11.91 -9.30 -10.78
N TYR A 11 11.46 -9.76 -11.95
CA TYR A 11 10.20 -10.47 -12.09
C TYR A 11 10.20 -11.86 -11.40
N ASN A 12 11.32 -12.58 -11.43
CA ASN A 12 11.46 -13.84 -10.70
C ASN A 12 11.47 -13.61 -9.18
N ASP A 13 12.12 -12.54 -8.71
CA ASP A 13 12.10 -12.17 -7.29
C ASP A 13 10.67 -11.81 -6.86
N TYR A 14 9.98 -10.99 -7.66
CA TYR A 14 8.56 -10.71 -7.50
C TYR A 14 7.75 -12.01 -7.43
N LYS A 15 7.91 -12.92 -8.39
CA LYS A 15 7.17 -14.18 -8.46
C LYS A 15 7.40 -15.04 -7.22
N GLN A 16 8.66 -15.22 -6.81
CA GLN A 16 9.01 -15.95 -5.61
C GLN A 16 8.38 -15.32 -4.38
N TYR A 17 8.41 -13.99 -4.27
CA TYR A 17 7.79 -13.27 -3.16
C TYR A 17 6.26 -13.46 -3.12
N ILE A 18 5.58 -13.52 -4.27
CA ILE A 18 4.14 -13.87 -4.31
C ILE A 18 3.90 -15.29 -3.79
N GLU A 19 4.70 -16.26 -4.24
CA GLU A 19 4.58 -17.66 -3.82
C GLU A 19 4.81 -17.82 -2.31
N GLU A 20 5.82 -17.16 -1.76
CA GLU A 20 6.11 -17.16 -0.31
C GLU A 20 4.96 -16.57 0.52
N ASN A 21 4.16 -15.70 -0.07
CA ASN A 21 3.10 -14.95 0.60
C ASN A 21 1.69 -15.32 0.13
N GLU A 22 1.55 -16.40 -0.62
CA GLU A 22 0.30 -16.83 -1.23
C GLU A 22 -0.85 -16.93 -0.22
N LYS A 23 -0.57 -17.43 1.00
CA LYS A 23 -1.58 -17.58 2.06
C LYS A 23 -2.23 -16.26 2.46
N ILE A 24 -1.44 -15.21 2.70
CA ILE A 24 -1.99 -13.91 3.13
C ILE A 24 -2.67 -13.22 1.95
N ILE A 25 -2.08 -13.31 0.75
CA ILE A 25 -2.63 -12.72 -0.48
C ILE A 25 -4.01 -13.31 -0.79
N HIS A 26 -4.14 -14.64 -0.79
CA HIS A 26 -5.44 -15.29 -0.99
C HIS A 26 -6.43 -14.94 0.11
N PHE A 27 -6.00 -14.90 1.38
CA PHE A 27 -6.89 -14.50 2.46
C PHE A 27 -7.46 -13.08 2.25
N LEU A 28 -6.61 -12.11 1.94
CA LEU A 28 -7.03 -10.72 1.70
C LEU A 28 -8.01 -10.63 0.52
N ARG A 29 -7.72 -11.34 -0.57
CA ARG A 29 -8.59 -11.37 -1.75
C ARG A 29 -9.94 -12.05 -1.46
N ASP A 30 -9.92 -13.25 -0.87
CA ASP A 30 -11.10 -14.09 -0.73
C ASP A 30 -12.08 -13.57 0.33
N ASN A 31 -11.63 -12.66 1.21
CA ASN A 31 -12.47 -11.98 2.20
C ASN A 31 -12.87 -10.55 1.80
N ASP A 32 -12.57 -10.13 0.56
CA ASP A 32 -12.77 -8.75 0.10
C ASP A 32 -12.17 -7.71 1.08
N SER A 33 -11.00 -8.03 1.62
CA SER A 33 -10.34 -7.20 2.63
C SER A 33 -10.05 -5.81 2.09
N MET A 34 -10.25 -4.79 2.92
CA MET A 34 -9.87 -3.42 2.52
C MET A 34 -8.39 -3.29 2.23
N LEU A 35 -7.53 -4.09 2.87
CA LEU A 35 -6.09 -4.09 2.63
C LEU A 35 -5.70 -4.68 1.27
N ASN A 36 -6.63 -5.33 0.58
CA ASN A 36 -6.38 -5.90 -0.74
C ASN A 36 -6.19 -4.83 -1.83
N THR A 37 -6.60 -3.59 -1.58
CA THR A 37 -6.35 -2.42 -2.47
C THR A 37 -4.87 -2.15 -2.66
N TYR A 38 -4.04 -2.42 -1.64
CA TYR A 38 -2.59 -2.23 -1.66
C TYR A 38 -1.80 -3.41 -2.24
N VAL A 39 -2.49 -4.49 -2.61
CA VAL A 39 -1.84 -5.77 -2.97
C VAL A 39 -2.31 -6.25 -4.35
N SER A 40 -3.61 -6.51 -4.50
CA SER A 40 -4.15 -7.14 -5.70
C SER A 40 -3.96 -6.34 -6.99
N PRO A 41 -4.16 -5.00 -7.02
CA PRO A 41 -3.95 -4.22 -8.25
C PRO A 41 -2.53 -4.39 -8.81
N ILE A 42 -1.52 -4.28 -7.94
CA ILE A 42 -0.11 -4.42 -8.33
C ILE A 42 0.18 -5.80 -8.90
N ILE A 43 -0.29 -6.85 -8.21
CA ILE A 43 -0.10 -8.24 -8.64
C ILE A 43 -0.71 -8.47 -10.03
N LYS A 44 -1.92 -7.92 -10.25
CA LYS A 44 -2.63 -8.02 -11.52
C LYS A 44 -1.89 -7.27 -12.63
N SER A 45 -1.47 -6.03 -12.39
CA SER A 45 -0.79 -5.22 -13.40
C SER A 45 0.56 -5.81 -13.81
N ILE A 46 1.39 -6.21 -12.85
CA ILE A 46 2.68 -6.87 -13.14
C ILE A 46 2.45 -8.22 -13.85
N GLY A 47 1.43 -8.98 -13.43
CA GLY A 47 1.04 -10.22 -14.09
C GLY A 47 0.59 -10.02 -15.54
N ALA A 48 -0.24 -9.01 -15.79
CA ALA A 48 -0.72 -8.65 -17.12
C ALA A 48 0.41 -8.17 -18.04
N LEU A 49 1.30 -7.30 -17.53
CA LEU A 49 2.49 -6.86 -18.25
C LEU A 49 3.35 -8.05 -18.69
N LYS A 50 3.62 -8.99 -17.79
CA LYS A 50 4.41 -10.18 -18.15
C LYS A 50 3.71 -11.02 -19.22
N ALA A 51 2.41 -11.25 -19.08
CA ALA A 51 1.64 -12.02 -20.06
C ALA A 51 1.64 -11.35 -21.44
N TYR A 52 1.58 -10.03 -21.49
CA TYR A 52 1.70 -9.25 -22.72
C TYR A 52 3.07 -9.44 -23.38
N VAL A 53 4.14 -9.26 -22.60
CA VAL A 53 5.54 -9.39 -23.06
C VAL A 53 5.84 -10.80 -23.56
N ASP A 54 5.35 -11.83 -22.85
CA ASP A 54 5.48 -13.22 -23.28
C ASP A 54 4.69 -13.53 -24.54
N GLY A 55 3.53 -12.91 -24.73
CA GLY A 55 2.74 -13.02 -25.96
C GLY A 55 3.42 -12.40 -27.19
N GLU A 56 4.35 -11.45 -26.98
CA GLU A 56 5.18 -10.85 -28.03
C GLU A 56 6.52 -11.58 -28.25
N ASP A 57 6.74 -12.73 -27.58
CA ASP A 57 7.97 -13.54 -27.65
C ASP A 57 9.26 -12.71 -27.40
N ARG A 58 9.21 -11.75 -26.47
CA ARG A 58 10.34 -10.87 -26.14
C ARG A 58 10.63 -10.77 -24.65
N GLU A 59 11.75 -10.16 -24.30
CA GLU A 59 12.09 -9.81 -22.93
C GLU A 59 11.55 -8.43 -22.53
N LEU A 60 11.50 -8.18 -21.22
CA LEU A 60 11.15 -6.87 -20.66
C LEU A 60 12.18 -5.83 -21.12
N ASN A 61 11.69 -4.69 -21.62
CA ASN A 61 12.50 -3.52 -21.90
C ASN A 61 12.77 -2.74 -20.59
N GLN A 62 13.58 -1.67 -20.66
CA GLN A 62 13.96 -0.91 -19.47
C GLN A 62 12.78 -0.20 -18.78
N GLU A 63 11.83 0.33 -19.55
CA GLU A 63 10.65 1.01 -18.98
C GLU A 63 9.78 0.00 -18.21
N GLU A 64 9.59 -1.19 -18.80
CA GLU A 64 8.85 -2.27 -18.17
C GLU A 64 9.56 -2.85 -16.94
N ILE A 65 10.90 -2.92 -16.95
CA ILE A 65 11.68 -3.27 -15.77
C ILE A 65 11.43 -2.24 -14.66
N ASN A 66 11.42 -0.94 -14.97
CA ASN A 66 11.15 0.10 -13.98
C ASN A 66 9.72 -0.02 -13.40
N ILE A 67 8.72 -0.38 -14.22
CA ILE A 67 7.35 -0.66 -13.75
C ILE A 67 7.37 -1.81 -12.74
N VAL A 68 8.04 -2.92 -13.09
CA VAL A 68 8.13 -4.11 -12.22
C VAL A 68 8.88 -3.78 -10.93
N GLU A 69 9.99 -3.04 -10.99
CA GLU A 69 10.77 -2.63 -9.82
C GLU A 69 9.96 -1.75 -8.87
N PHE A 70 9.32 -0.70 -9.40
CA PHE A 70 8.51 0.21 -8.60
C PHE A 70 7.31 -0.52 -7.98
N GLY A 71 6.56 -1.26 -8.79
CA GLY A 71 5.41 -2.03 -8.31
C GLY A 71 5.81 -3.09 -7.29
N PHE A 72 6.91 -3.82 -7.53
CA PHE A 72 7.37 -4.83 -6.58
C PHE A 72 7.82 -4.23 -5.25
N ASN A 73 8.56 -3.11 -5.25
CA ASN A 73 8.94 -2.42 -4.02
C ASN A 73 7.72 -1.96 -3.23
N TYR A 74 6.75 -1.32 -3.91
CA TYR A 74 5.53 -0.86 -3.28
C TYR A 74 4.69 -2.02 -2.72
N LEU A 75 4.56 -3.13 -3.46
CA LEU A 75 3.90 -4.34 -2.97
C LEU A 75 4.64 -4.93 -1.74
N PHE A 76 5.97 -5.00 -1.81
CA PHE A 76 6.80 -5.53 -0.74
C PHE A 76 6.59 -4.74 0.55
N GLU A 77 6.70 -3.41 0.50
CA GLU A 77 6.51 -2.53 1.65
C GLU A 77 5.13 -2.72 2.29
N ASN A 78 4.07 -2.67 1.49
CA ASN A 78 2.70 -2.84 1.97
C ASN A 78 2.48 -4.24 2.57
N LEU A 79 2.95 -5.29 1.92
CA LEU A 79 2.73 -6.65 2.40
C LEU A 79 3.53 -6.94 3.67
N GLU A 80 4.75 -6.42 3.81
CA GLU A 80 5.51 -6.48 5.05
C GLU A 80 4.81 -5.73 6.18
N GLN A 81 4.24 -4.55 5.91
CA GLN A 81 3.48 -3.81 6.91
C GLN A 81 2.23 -4.57 7.36
N ILE A 82 1.48 -5.19 6.43
CA ILE A 82 0.35 -6.07 6.76
C ILE A 82 0.82 -7.24 7.63
N LYS A 83 1.97 -7.86 7.33
CA LYS A 83 2.53 -8.94 8.16
C LYS A 83 2.92 -8.46 9.55
N LEU A 84 3.39 -7.23 9.71
CA LEU A 84 3.67 -6.65 11.02
C LEU A 84 2.39 -6.52 11.86
N TYR A 85 1.28 -6.05 11.27
CA TYR A 85 -0.02 -6.05 11.94
C TYR A 85 -0.49 -7.48 12.27
N LEU A 86 -0.39 -8.40 11.32
CA LEU A 86 -0.73 -9.81 11.55
C LEU A 86 0.07 -10.40 12.72
N LYS A 87 1.35 -10.05 12.85
CA LYS A 87 2.19 -10.45 13.98
C LYS A 87 1.70 -9.86 15.31
N GLN A 88 1.23 -8.60 15.33
CA GLN A 88 0.61 -8.01 16.52
C GLN A 88 -0.66 -8.75 16.93
N PHE A 89 -1.37 -9.33 15.96
CA PHE A 89 -2.53 -10.21 16.18
C PHE A 89 -2.16 -11.69 16.36
N ASN A 90 -0.90 -12.00 16.70
CA ASN A 90 -0.40 -13.37 16.91
C ASN A 90 -0.64 -14.32 15.72
N GLY A 91 -0.67 -13.80 14.49
CA GLY A 91 -0.93 -14.59 13.29
C GLY A 91 -2.41 -14.85 13.01
N ASP A 92 -3.33 -14.24 13.76
CA ASP A 92 -4.78 -14.39 13.55
C ASP A 92 -5.25 -13.51 12.38
N LEU A 93 -5.51 -14.15 11.24
CA LEU A 93 -6.01 -13.50 10.03
C LEU A 93 -7.41 -12.93 10.20
N LEU A 94 -8.29 -13.53 11.02
CA LEU A 94 -9.62 -12.99 11.27
C LEU A 94 -9.57 -11.75 12.17
N ALA A 95 -8.65 -11.74 13.14
CA ALA A 95 -8.40 -10.55 13.93
C ALA A 95 -7.85 -9.41 13.07
N LEU A 96 -6.90 -9.70 12.15
CA LEU A 96 -6.43 -8.74 11.14
C LEU A 96 -7.60 -8.20 10.33
N GLU A 97 -8.46 -9.08 9.80
CA GLU A 97 -9.60 -8.67 8.98
C GLU A 97 -10.60 -7.81 9.76
N SER A 98 -10.87 -8.14 11.02
CA SER A 98 -11.75 -7.33 11.88
C SER A 98 -11.27 -5.89 12.09
N LYS A 99 -9.99 -5.61 11.78
CA LYS A 99 -9.35 -4.30 11.88
C LYS A 99 -8.93 -3.73 10.52
N SER A 100 -9.24 -4.40 9.40
CA SER A 100 -8.77 -4.04 8.06
C SER A 100 -9.11 -2.59 7.68
N TYR A 101 -10.31 -2.11 8.04
CA TYR A 101 -10.71 -0.72 7.83
C TYR A 101 -9.79 0.30 8.53
N LEU A 102 -9.45 0.07 9.80
CA LEU A 102 -8.60 1.00 10.56
C LEU A 102 -7.16 0.96 10.05
N ILE A 103 -6.67 -0.22 9.67
CA ILE A 103 -5.34 -0.39 9.08
C ILE A 103 -5.28 0.30 7.71
N ASN A 104 -6.33 0.20 6.90
CA ASN A 104 -6.45 0.93 5.63
C ASN A 104 -6.36 2.44 5.84
N ILE A 105 -7.06 2.99 6.84
CA ILE A 105 -6.94 4.42 7.17
C ILE A 105 -5.51 4.79 7.55
N ILE A 106 -4.81 3.93 8.29
CA ILE A 106 -3.40 4.16 8.65
C ILE A 106 -2.54 4.23 7.39
N PHE A 107 -2.69 3.28 6.46
CA PHE A 107 -1.92 3.27 5.21
C PHE A 107 -2.19 4.55 4.40
N GLU A 108 -3.46 4.93 4.20
CA GLU A 108 -3.80 6.17 3.49
C GLU A 108 -3.19 7.42 4.17
N LEU A 109 -3.20 7.49 5.50
CA LEU A 109 -2.62 8.60 6.24
C LEU A 109 -1.08 8.67 6.13
N GLU A 110 -0.41 7.52 6.08
CA GLU A 110 1.04 7.47 5.85
C GLU A 110 1.40 7.95 4.45
N GLU A 111 0.65 7.54 3.43
CA GLU A 111 0.85 8.05 2.06
C GLU A 111 0.61 9.55 1.97
N TYR A 112 -0.49 10.06 2.55
CA TYR A 112 -0.73 11.50 2.60
C TYR A 112 0.39 12.24 3.33
N LYS A 113 0.89 11.69 4.44
CA LYS A 113 1.98 12.29 5.20
C LYS A 113 3.23 12.45 4.33
N GLU A 114 3.63 11.39 3.63
CA GLU A 114 4.81 11.43 2.76
C GLU A 114 4.66 12.45 1.63
N GLU A 115 3.51 12.47 0.96
CA GLU A 115 3.29 13.38 -0.16
C GLU A 115 3.21 14.85 0.30
N ILE A 116 2.57 15.12 1.44
CA ILE A 116 2.59 16.46 2.07
C ILE A 116 4.02 16.86 2.45
N GLU A 117 4.83 15.93 2.97
CA GLU A 117 6.24 16.17 3.31
C GLU A 117 7.09 16.53 2.09
N LYS A 118 6.82 15.91 0.93
CA LYS A 118 7.48 16.17 -0.36
C LYS A 118 7.00 17.45 -1.04
N ASP A 119 5.75 17.87 -0.80
CA ASP A 119 5.19 19.07 -1.42
C ASP A 119 5.87 20.35 -0.90
N HIS A 120 6.53 21.06 -1.82
CA HIS A 120 7.26 22.31 -1.57
C HIS A 120 6.41 23.56 -1.86
N GLU A 121 5.22 23.41 -2.44
CA GLU A 121 4.32 24.51 -2.79
C GLU A 121 3.33 24.85 -1.66
N LEU A 122 3.10 23.92 -0.73
CA LEU A 122 2.27 24.14 0.46
C LEU A 122 2.87 25.19 1.41
N ASP A 123 1.99 25.98 2.04
CA ASP A 123 2.39 26.86 3.13
C ASP A 123 2.96 26.04 4.30
N GLN A 124 4.15 26.44 4.77
CA GLN A 124 4.87 25.69 5.79
C GLN A 124 4.11 25.60 7.13
N SER A 125 3.39 26.66 7.51
CA SER A 125 2.62 26.65 8.77
C SER A 125 1.39 25.74 8.66
N GLU A 126 0.72 25.75 7.52
CA GLU A 126 -0.40 24.85 7.24
C GLU A 126 0.07 23.39 7.23
N LYS A 127 1.13 23.10 6.47
CA LYS A 127 1.79 21.79 6.41
C LYS A 127 2.13 21.23 7.78
N GLU A 128 2.77 22.02 8.65
CA GLU A 128 3.11 21.58 10.01
C GLU A 128 1.87 21.24 10.86
N GLN A 129 0.77 21.97 10.69
CA GLN A 129 -0.49 21.69 11.41
C GLN A 129 -1.11 20.39 10.93
N ASP A 130 -1.19 20.17 9.62
CA ASP A 130 -1.76 18.96 9.03
C ASP A 130 -0.93 17.72 9.39
N LEU A 131 0.41 17.80 9.28
CA LEU A 131 1.30 16.70 9.70
C LEU A 131 1.14 16.37 11.19
N LYS A 132 0.95 17.39 12.04
CA LYS A 132 0.69 17.17 13.47
C LYS A 132 -0.67 16.49 13.70
N GLN A 133 -1.68 16.85 12.92
CA GLN A 133 -2.99 16.20 12.96
C GLN A 133 -2.91 14.74 12.49
N ILE A 134 -2.22 14.47 11.38
CA ILE A 134 -1.99 13.11 10.87
C ILE A 134 -1.31 12.24 11.93
N ASN A 135 -0.18 12.71 12.50
CA ASN A 135 0.52 11.96 13.54
C ASN A 135 -0.35 11.69 14.78
N ALA A 136 -1.24 12.62 15.14
CA ALA A 136 -2.19 12.42 16.23
C ALA A 136 -3.27 11.37 15.90
N ILE A 137 -3.75 11.32 14.65
CA ILE A 137 -4.68 10.27 14.20
C ILE A 137 -3.98 8.92 14.21
N LEU A 138 -2.79 8.82 13.58
CA LEU A 138 -2.00 7.58 13.51
C LEU A 138 -1.75 7.01 14.91
N THR A 139 -1.22 7.83 15.83
CA THR A 139 -0.93 7.41 17.21
C THR A 139 -2.19 6.86 17.91
N TYR A 140 -3.34 7.50 17.70
CA TYR A 140 -4.59 7.06 18.29
C TYR A 140 -5.07 5.73 17.68
N LEU A 141 -5.10 5.61 16.35
CA LEU A 141 -5.54 4.40 15.66
C LEU A 141 -4.66 3.20 16.01
N GLU A 142 -3.34 3.35 16.01
CA GLU A 142 -2.41 2.30 16.42
C GLU A 142 -2.65 1.85 17.88
N SER A 143 -2.94 2.80 18.78
CA SER A 143 -3.20 2.47 20.19
C SER A 143 -4.44 1.59 20.37
N ILE A 144 -5.48 1.79 19.55
CA ILE A 144 -6.75 1.04 19.67
C ILE A 144 -6.75 -0.27 18.89
N LEU A 145 -5.84 -0.45 17.93
CA LEU A 145 -5.65 -1.72 17.22
C LEU A 145 -5.29 -2.86 18.19
N THR A 146 -4.51 -2.55 19.23
CA THR A 146 -4.03 -3.53 20.22
C THR A 146 -5.07 -3.89 21.29
N VAL A 147 -6.25 -3.25 21.30
CA VAL A 147 -7.29 -3.46 22.31
C VAL A 147 -8.37 -4.41 21.78
N GLU A 148 -8.49 -5.60 22.38
CA GLU A 148 -9.44 -6.66 21.98
C GLU A 148 -10.90 -6.21 21.90
N ASN A 149 -11.31 -5.20 22.67
CA ASN A 149 -12.71 -4.76 22.77
C ASN A 149 -12.85 -3.22 22.72
N HIS A 150 -12.30 -2.59 21.69
CA HIS A 150 -12.63 -1.18 21.42
C HIS A 150 -14.09 -1.08 20.94
N LYS A 151 -15.00 -0.64 21.82
CA LYS A 151 -16.32 -0.16 21.41
C LYS A 151 -16.17 1.16 20.67
N GLU A 152 -16.94 1.36 19.60
CA GLU A 152 -17.06 2.67 18.96
C GLU A 152 -17.18 3.77 20.01
N SER A 153 -16.26 4.72 19.97
CA SER A 153 -16.20 5.84 20.89
C SER A 153 -16.40 7.12 20.10
N GLU A 154 -16.99 8.14 20.74
CA GLU A 154 -17.10 9.47 20.14
C GLU A 154 -15.72 10.01 19.69
N LEU A 155 -14.66 9.60 20.39
CA LEU A 155 -13.30 9.94 20.06
C LEU A 155 -12.83 9.28 18.75
N LEU A 156 -13.12 7.99 18.53
CA LEU A 156 -12.82 7.31 17.27
C LEU A 156 -13.53 8.00 16.11
N ASN A 157 -14.82 8.31 16.26
CA ASN A 157 -15.58 8.99 15.22
C ASN A 157 -15.01 10.38 14.91
N ALA A 158 -14.54 11.12 15.93
CA ALA A 158 -13.87 12.39 15.73
C ALA A 158 -12.55 12.27 14.96
N TYR A 159 -11.76 11.23 15.20
CA TYR A 159 -10.52 10.98 14.45
C TYR A 159 -10.79 10.51 13.02
N ILE A 160 -11.79 9.67 12.81
CA ILE A 160 -12.24 9.26 11.47
C ILE A 160 -12.74 10.47 10.67
N GLN A 161 -13.50 11.37 11.29
CA GLN A 161 -13.95 12.59 10.63
C GLN A 161 -12.76 13.48 10.22
N LYS A 162 -11.79 13.66 11.11
CA LYS A 162 -10.55 14.40 10.81
C LYS A 162 -9.76 13.80 9.65
N PHE A 163 -9.74 12.48 9.53
CA PHE A 163 -9.17 11.80 8.38
C PHE A 163 -9.93 12.14 7.10
N TYR A 164 -11.26 12.09 7.09
CA TYR A 164 -12.05 12.46 5.91
C TYR A 164 -11.90 13.94 5.53
N ASP A 165 -11.77 14.83 6.50
CA ASP A 165 -11.51 16.26 6.25
C ASP A 165 -10.14 16.46 5.57
N LEU A 166 -9.10 15.75 6.04
CA LEU A 166 -7.77 15.74 5.40
C LEU A 166 -7.82 15.13 4.00
N LYS A 167 -8.49 13.98 3.84
CA LYS A 167 -8.67 13.33 2.53
C LYS A 167 -9.37 14.24 1.52
N SER A 168 -10.37 15.02 1.97
CA SER A 168 -11.03 16.01 1.11
C SER A 168 -10.12 17.19 0.77
N LYS A 169 -9.25 17.60 1.68
CA LYS A 169 -8.29 18.69 1.47
C LYS A 169 -7.21 18.31 0.46
N TYR A 170 -6.72 17.07 0.55
CA TYR A 170 -5.65 16.52 -0.29
C TYR A 170 -6.17 15.57 -1.37
N LYS A 171 -7.41 15.76 -1.83
CA LYS A 171 -8.03 14.91 -2.85
C LYS A 171 -7.25 14.88 -4.18
N ASP A 172 -6.48 15.94 -4.45
CA ASP A 172 -5.70 16.12 -5.69
C ASP A 172 -4.25 15.64 -5.51
N VAL A 173 -3.86 15.20 -4.30
CA VAL A 173 -2.57 14.58 -4.05
C VAL A 173 -2.60 13.16 -4.60
N VAL A 174 -1.68 12.87 -5.52
CA VAL A 174 -1.52 11.54 -6.10
C VAL A 174 -0.72 10.68 -5.13
N VAL A 175 -1.40 9.74 -4.48
CA VAL A 175 -0.76 8.75 -3.61
C VAL A 175 -0.17 7.60 -4.43
N ALA A 176 0.77 6.84 -3.85
CA ALA A 176 1.56 5.84 -4.56
C ALA A 176 0.72 4.76 -5.27
N ALA A 177 -0.37 4.27 -4.63
CA ALA A 177 -1.29 3.33 -5.27
C ALA A 177 -1.90 3.90 -6.57
N HIS A 178 -2.41 5.14 -6.51
CA HIS A 178 -3.01 5.79 -7.67
C HIS A 178 -1.96 6.13 -8.73
N ALA A 179 -0.76 6.60 -8.31
CA ALA A 179 0.34 6.85 -9.21
C ALA A 179 0.72 5.57 -9.99
N PHE A 180 0.73 4.41 -9.32
CA PHE A 180 1.00 3.14 -9.98
C PHE A 180 -0.10 2.75 -10.98
N GLU A 181 -1.38 2.91 -10.62
CA GLU A 181 -2.49 2.62 -11.52
C GLU A 181 -2.48 3.53 -12.76
N GLU A 182 -2.29 4.84 -12.57
CA GLU A 182 -2.15 5.81 -13.66
C GLU A 182 -0.97 5.46 -14.56
N TYR A 183 0.18 5.13 -13.94
CA TYR A 183 1.37 4.73 -14.66
C TYR A 183 1.13 3.47 -15.49
N CYS A 184 0.47 2.44 -14.94
CA CYS A 184 0.11 1.23 -15.69
C CYS A 184 -0.86 1.54 -16.86
N ALA A 185 -1.83 2.43 -16.64
CA ALA A 185 -2.82 2.81 -17.65
C ALA A 185 -2.18 3.50 -18.87
N GLU A 186 -1.10 4.26 -18.69
CA GLU A 186 -0.33 4.86 -19.80
C GLU A 186 0.23 3.80 -20.76
N PHE A 187 0.48 2.58 -20.28
CA PHE A 187 0.96 1.45 -21.08
C PHE A 187 -0.16 0.49 -21.50
N GLY A 188 -1.42 0.84 -21.25
CA GLY A 188 -2.59 0.03 -21.61
C GLY A 188 -2.73 -1.26 -20.79
N ILE A 189 -2.18 -1.27 -19.57
CA ILE A 189 -2.26 -2.37 -18.60
C ILE A 189 -3.49 -2.20 -17.70
#